data_AF-A0A2S9FK94-F1
#
_entry.id   AF-A0A2S9FK94-F1
#
_cell.length_a   1.000
_cell.length_b   1.000
_cell.length_c   1.000
_cell.angle_alpha   90.00
_cell.angle_beta   90.00
_cell.angle_gamma   90.00
#
_symmetry.space_group_name_H-M   'P 1'
#
loop_
_entity.id
_entity.type
_entity.pdbx_description
1 polymer ?
#
loop_
_entity_poly.entity_id
_entity_poly.type
_entity_poly.pdbx_seq_one_letter_code
_entity_poly.pdbx_strand_id
1 'polypeptide(L)' 'MTTDVGRPRNRGIDEAVLRATVELIGQSSYAELSLDAIAARAGTSKPAIYRRWRGKAHLVHEAVFP' A
#
# COMPACT_ATOMS: atom_id res chain seq x y z
N MET A 1 9.44 -29.92 8.32
CA MET A 1 9.87 -29.36 7.03
C MET A 1 9.27 -27.97 6.90
N THR A 2 9.98 -26.93 7.34
CA THR A 2 9.47 -25.55 7.22
C THR A 2 10.46 -24.84 6.29
N THR A 3 10.08 -24.75 5.03
CA THR A 3 10.88 -24.14 3.97
C THR A 3 11.09 -22.66 4.28
N ASP A 4 12.36 -22.27 4.36
CA ASP A 4 12.84 -20.90 4.26
C ASP A 4 12.37 -20.29 2.92
N VAL A 5 11.62 -19.18 2.95
CA VAL A 5 11.26 -18.40 1.75
C VAL A 5 11.38 -16.91 2.04
N GLY A 6 12.63 -16.42 2.01
CA GLY A 6 12.99 -15.00 1.94
C GLY A 6 12.73 -14.20 3.22
N ARG A 7 13.58 -13.18 3.52
CA ARG A 7 13.37 -12.27 4.64
C ARG A 7 11.90 -11.83 4.64
N PRO A 8 11.12 -12.12 5.72
CA PRO A 8 9.68 -11.94 5.70
C PRO A 8 9.38 -10.55 5.18
N ARG A 9 8.56 -10.47 4.11
CA ARG A 9 8.03 -9.20 3.60
C ARG A 9 7.59 -8.40 4.82
N ASN A 10 8.18 -7.22 5.03
CA ASN A 10 7.86 -6.42 6.20
C ASN A 10 6.37 -6.07 6.14
N ARG A 11 5.55 -6.83 6.89
CA ARG A 11 4.10 -6.72 6.92
C ARG A 11 3.64 -5.35 7.42
N GLY A 12 4.46 -4.69 8.23
CA GLY A 12 4.18 -3.33 8.71
C GLY A 12 4.10 -2.31 7.57
N ILE A 13 4.86 -2.48 6.48
CA ILE A 13 4.73 -1.59 5.32
C ILE A 13 3.42 -1.86 4.58
N ASP A 14 3.01 -3.12 4.48
CA ASP A 14 1.75 -3.48 3.80
C ASP A 14 0.56 -2.86 4.53
N GLU A 15 0.49 -3.10 5.84
CA GLU A 15 -0.57 -2.55 6.70
C GLU A 15 -0.57 -1.01 6.71
N ALA A 16 0.59 -0.37 6.81
CA ALA A 16 0.69 1.09 6.80
C ALA A 16 0.19 1.70 5.47
N VAL A 17 0.53 1.09 4.34
CA VAL A 17 0.13 1.56 3.01
C VAL A 17 -1.36 1.33 2.78
N LEU A 18 -1.90 0.17 3.15
CA LEU A 18 -3.33 -0.11 3.01
C LEU A 18 -4.16 0.83 3.90
N ARG A 19 -3.77 1.02 5.16
CA ARG A 19 -4.43 1.97 6.07
C ARG A 19 -4.40 3.40 5.52
N ALA A 20 -3.23 3.89 5.10
CA ALA A 20 -3.10 5.22 4.52
C ALA A 20 -3.98 5.40 3.27
N THR A 21 -4.12 4.34 2.47
CA THR A 21 -4.97 4.33 1.27
C THR A 21 -6.45 4.48 1.64
N VAL A 22 -6.96 3.71 2.60
CA VAL A 22 -8.35 3.82 3.07
C VAL A 22 -8.65 5.21 3.62
N GLU A 23 -7.75 5.75 4.44
CA GLU A 23 -7.92 7.08 5.03
C GLU A 23 -7.97 8.18 3.97
N LEU A 24 -7.13 8.11 2.93
CA LEU A 24 -7.11 9.10 1.86
C LEU A 24 -8.32 9.00 0.93
N ILE A 25 -8.83 7.79 0.65
CA ILE A 25 -10.07 7.61 -0.13
C ILE A 25 -11.28 8.15 0.64
N GLY A 26 -11.30 8.03 1.97
CA GLY A 26 -12.35 8.63 2.80
C GLY A 26 -12.34 10.17 2.78
N GLN A 27 -11.25 10.80 2.37
CA GLN A 27 -11.06 12.26 2.37
C GLN A 27 -11.05 12.90 0.98
N SER A 28 -10.77 12.13 -0.07
CA SER A 28 -10.55 12.62 -1.43
C SER A 28 -11.09 11.66 -2.48
N SER A 29 -11.32 12.17 -3.69
CA SER A 29 -11.75 11.32 -4.80
C SER A 29 -10.63 10.40 -5.30
N TYR A 30 -10.98 9.28 -5.93
CA TYR A 30 -9.98 8.36 -6.51
C TYR A 30 -9.04 9.04 -7.53
N ALA A 31 -9.52 10.07 -8.23
CA ALA A 31 -8.73 10.84 -9.19
C ALA A 31 -7.61 11.63 -8.49
N GLU A 32 -7.89 12.22 -7.33
CA GLU A 32 -6.96 13.01 -6.53
C GLU A 32 -5.99 12.15 -5.73
N LEU A 33 -6.35 10.88 -5.48
CA LEU A 33 -5.49 9.93 -4.79
C LEU A 33 -4.18 9.71 -5.57
N SER A 34 -3.06 10.04 -4.92
CA SER A 34 -1.72 9.88 -5.47
C SER A 34 -0.89 8.88 -4.66
N LEU A 35 -0.03 8.13 -5.34
CA LEU A 35 0.91 7.21 -4.68
C LEU A 35 1.95 7.96 -3.83
N ASP A 36 2.23 9.23 -4.11
CA ASP A 36 3.08 10.07 -3.25
C ASP A 36 2.41 10.35 -1.91
N ALA A 37 1.14 10.79 -1.93
CA ALA A 37 0.40 11.08 -0.71
C ALA A 37 0.26 9.83 0.16
N ILE A 38 -0.02 8.68 -0.46
CA ILE A 38 -0.06 7.39 0.22
C ILE A 38 1.31 7.05 0.82
N ALA A 39 2.40 7.17 0.06
CA ALA A 39 3.74 6.86 0.52
C ALA A 39 4.16 7.76 1.71
N ALA A 40 3.92 9.07 1.58
CA ALA A 40 4.21 10.05 2.62
C ALA A 40 3.43 9.73 3.92
N ARG A 41 2.13 9.41 3.79
CA ARG A 41 1.29 9.09 4.95
C ARG A 41 1.64 7.75 5.59
N ALA A 42 2.00 6.75 4.79
CA ALA A 42 2.42 5.43 5.26
C ALA A 42 3.88 5.39 5.76
N GLY A 43 4.61 6.51 5.71
CA GLY A 43 6.03 6.56 6.11
C GLY A 43 6.92 5.69 5.22
N THR A 44 6.59 5.55 3.94
CA THR A 44 7.31 4.72 2.98
C THR A 44 7.65 5.49 1.71
N SER A 45 8.16 4.79 0.69
CA SER A 45 8.50 5.35 -0.61
C SER A 45 7.68 4.73 -1.74
N LYS A 46 7.42 5.51 -2.79
CA LYS A 46 6.78 5.01 -4.03
C LYS A 46 7.41 3.71 -4.57
N PRO A 47 8.75 3.55 -4.65
CA PRO A 47 9.36 2.29 -5.08
C PRO A 47 9.00 1.11 -4.17
N ALA A 48 8.82 1.33 -2.86
CA ALA A 48 8.38 0.27 -1.96
C ALA A 48 6.94 -0.17 -2.27
N ILE A 49 6.06 0.78 -2.62
CA ILE A 49 4.70 0.49 -3.07
C ILE A 49 4.72 -0.27 -4.40
N TYR A 50 5.46 0.19 -5.42
CA TYR A 50 5.52 -0.49 -6.72
C TYR A 50 6.08 -1.92 -6.67
N ARG A 51 6.97 -2.22 -5.71
CA ARG A 51 7.46 -3.60 -5.50
C ARG A 51 6.39 -4.55 -4.96
N ARG A 52 5.30 -4.01 -4.40
CA ARG A 52 4.25 -4.76 -3.68
C ARG A 52 2.95 -4.80 -4.48
N TRP A 53 2.55 -3.68 -5.07
CA TRP A 53 1.36 -3.57 -5.90
C TRP A 53 1.71 -3.13 -7.32
N ARG A 54 1.05 -3.75 -8.31
CA ARG A 54 1.29 -3.44 -9.73
C ARG A 54 0.78 -2.06 -10.18
N GLY A 55 0.04 -1.35 -9.32
CA GLY A 55 -0.42 0.01 -9.59
C GLY A 55 -1.45 0.50 -8.57
N LYS A 56 -1.90 1.76 -8.74
CA LYS A 56 -2.88 2.41 -7.85
C LYS A 56 -4.18 1.62 -7.75
N ALA A 57 -4.72 1.14 -8.87
CA ALA A 57 -5.97 0.36 -8.86
C ALA A 57 -5.86 -0.93 -8.05
N HIS A 58 -4.76 -1.67 -8.19
CA HIS A 58 -4.51 -2.89 -7.41
C HIS A 58 -4.40 -2.60 -5.92
N LEU A 59 -3.66 -1.54 -5.56
CA LEU A 59 -3.54 -1.11 -4.17
C LEU A 59 -4.89 -0.70 -3.57
N VAL A 60 -5.68 0.09 -4.30
CA VAL A 60 -7.01 0.52 -3.84
C VAL A 60 -7.96 -0.67 -3.71
N HIS A 61 -7.92 -1.61 -4.65
CA HIS A 61 -8.71 -2.83 -4.55
C HIS A 61 -8.38 -3.60 -3.27
N GLU A 62 -7.11 -3.90 -2.99
CA GLU A 62 -6.72 -4.59 -1.76
C GLU A 62 -7.05 -3.80 -0.48
N ALA A 63 -7.03 -2.48 -0.53
CA ALA A 63 -7.33 -1.64 0.63
C ALA A 63 -8.83 -1.60 0.97
N VAL A 64 -9.70 -1.66 -0.04
CA VAL A 64 -11.16 -1.46 0.10
C VAL A 64 -11.93 -2.79 0.06
N PHE A 65 -11.41 -3.79 -0.65
CA PHE A 65 -12.02 -5.11 -0.81
C PHE A 65 -11.07 -6.20 -0.28
N PRO A 66 -10.93 -6.31 1.05
CA PRO A 66 -10.08 -7.32 1.68
C PRO A 66 -10.63 -8.75 1.55
#